data_AF-A0A8H6Z983-F1
#
_entry.id   AF-A0A8H6Z983-F1
#
_cell.length_a   1.000
_cell.length_b   1.000
_cell.length_c   1.000
_cell.angle_alpha   90.00
_cell.angle_beta   90.00
_cell.angle_gamma   90.00
#
_symmetry.space_group_name_H-M   'P 1'
#
loop_
_entity.id
_entity.type
_entity.pdbx_description
1 polymer ?
#
loop_
_entity_poly.entity_id
_entity_poly.type
_entity_poly.pdbx_seq_one_letter_code
_entity_poly.pdbx_strand_id
1 'polypeptide(L)'
;MDNASNNASFMTHLARHLAEIGAVIRMMEKDMDNNDHPDTDTDPDTDSDESGEVTTRATRRAGPIRRARKTVTFIRKSGQRCDQLLDIIKEGNTDSLWTQVVVANNRAVSEPTVLAVVTVLPDVKTQWDSVFYMLRCLRYLKQPVIQFFTRNRDACLFRHPLENHHWSRLELMELILQQPHIVQTVMSSENTPILSGAIPAFELFMASWRAMVADPDLEAKEVKKFIQPGLDIANKYYNRFGDTNAYIIAMFINPSIRFEWIKQNWPEAELVQARKLVLEKLEEYEEDTSQDDASGSSSPTALAQATQRYRFTQKSLNFSAGN
;
A
#
# COMPACT_ATOMS: atom_id res chain seq x y z
N MET A 1 -19.68 10.72 -20.72
CA MET A 1 -19.29 9.83 -19.61
C MET A 1 -18.88 10.73 -18.47
N ASP A 2 -19.62 10.66 -17.37
CA ASP A 2 -19.61 11.67 -16.30
C ASP A 2 -18.36 11.56 -15.42
N ASN A 3 -17.43 12.50 -15.61
CA ASN A 3 -16.23 12.66 -14.78
C ASN A 3 -16.55 12.80 -13.28
N ALA A 4 -17.75 13.31 -12.96
CA ALA A 4 -18.20 13.43 -11.58
C ALA A 4 -18.50 12.07 -10.92
N SER A 5 -18.93 11.09 -11.71
CA SER A 5 -19.22 9.72 -11.24
C SER A 5 -17.93 8.95 -10.93
N ASN A 6 -16.88 9.16 -11.73
CA ASN A 6 -15.59 8.49 -11.52
C ASN A 6 -14.87 8.95 -10.24
N ASN A 7 -14.91 10.25 -9.89
CA ASN A 7 -14.24 10.76 -8.70
C ASN A 7 -15.02 10.51 -7.39
N ALA A 8 -16.36 10.51 -7.42
CA ALA A 8 -17.16 10.05 -6.27
C ALA A 8 -17.00 8.54 -6.06
N SER A 9 -16.86 7.79 -7.16
CA SER A 9 -16.48 6.38 -7.15
C SER A 9 -15.10 6.18 -6.51
N PHE A 10 -14.10 7.01 -6.84
CA PHE A 10 -12.74 6.95 -6.28
C PHE A 10 -12.70 6.97 -4.74
N MET A 11 -13.29 7.99 -4.10
CA MET A 11 -13.26 8.09 -2.63
C MET A 11 -14.04 6.96 -1.97
N THR A 12 -15.15 6.54 -2.58
CA THR A 12 -15.98 5.43 -2.08
C THR A 12 -15.27 4.09 -2.23
N HIS A 13 -14.54 3.87 -3.34
CA HIS A 13 -13.73 2.68 -3.58
C HIS A 13 -12.52 2.60 -2.65
N LEU A 14 -11.84 3.72 -2.41
CA LEU A 14 -10.72 3.79 -1.48
C LEU A 14 -11.18 3.52 -0.03
N ALA A 15 -12.26 4.17 0.40
CA ALA A 15 -12.85 3.94 1.73
C ALA A 15 -13.34 2.50 1.90
N ARG A 16 -13.96 1.92 0.88
CA ARG A 16 -14.41 0.51 0.91
C ARG A 16 -13.24 -0.46 1.01
N HIS A 17 -12.19 -0.31 0.20
CA HIS A 17 -11.03 -1.20 0.25
C HIS A 17 -10.28 -1.13 1.58
N LEU A 18 -10.14 0.07 2.16
CA LEU A 18 -9.50 0.23 3.48
C LEU A 18 -10.39 -0.36 4.60
N ALA A 19 -11.72 -0.24 4.50
CA ALA A 19 -12.67 -0.84 5.44
C ALA A 19 -12.76 -2.38 5.32
N GLU A 20 -12.70 -2.93 4.10
CA GLU A 20 -12.66 -4.37 3.84
C GLU A 20 -11.42 -5.01 4.47
N ILE A 21 -10.26 -4.35 4.43
CA ILE A 21 -9.05 -4.85 5.08
C ILE A 21 -9.19 -4.80 6.61
N GLY A 22 -9.76 -3.71 7.14
CA GLY A 22 -10.11 -3.65 8.56
C GLY A 22 -11.03 -4.81 9.00
N ALA A 23 -11.90 -5.30 8.12
CA ALA A 23 -12.74 -6.47 8.39
C ALA A 23 -11.97 -7.80 8.27
N VAL A 24 -11.07 -7.94 7.30
CA VAL A 24 -10.21 -9.14 7.14
C VAL A 24 -9.27 -9.30 8.34
N ILE A 25 -8.73 -8.21 8.89
CA ILE A 25 -7.91 -8.21 10.11
C ILE A 25 -8.68 -8.83 11.29
N ARG A 26 -9.91 -8.32 11.55
CA ARG A 26 -10.79 -8.84 12.60
C ARG A 26 -11.18 -10.31 12.43
N MET A 27 -11.15 -10.83 11.20
CA MET A 27 -11.44 -12.23 10.91
C MET A 27 -10.22 -13.14 11.10
N MET A 28 -9.01 -12.64 10.91
CA MET A 28 -7.76 -13.42 11.10
C MET A 28 -7.40 -13.62 12.58
N GLU A 29 -7.82 -12.73 13.48
CA GLU A 29 -7.54 -12.84 14.92
C GLU A 29 -8.37 -13.92 15.63
N LYS A 30 -9.61 -14.15 15.18
CA LYS A 30 -10.50 -15.13 15.84
C LYS A 30 -10.02 -16.59 15.73
N ASP A 31 -9.08 -16.85 14.82
CA ASP A 31 -8.48 -18.18 14.61
C ASP A 31 -7.19 -18.41 15.40
N MET A 32 -6.54 -17.37 15.93
CA MET A 32 -5.32 -17.50 16.74
C MET A 32 -5.59 -17.73 18.24
N ASP A 33 -6.73 -17.26 18.76
CA ASP A 33 -7.10 -17.40 20.19
C ASP A 33 -7.44 -18.84 20.63
N ASN A 34 -7.58 -19.79 19.69
CA ASN A 34 -8.00 -21.17 20.01
C ASN A 34 -6.84 -22.15 20.25
N ASN A 35 -5.57 -21.73 20.18
CA ASN A 35 -4.45 -22.66 20.21
C ASN A 35 -3.22 -22.18 21.00
N ASP A 36 -3.43 -21.65 22.20
CA ASP A 36 -2.34 -21.35 23.13
C ASP A 36 -2.20 -22.45 24.20
N HIS A 37 -1.05 -23.12 24.16
CA HIS A 37 -0.50 -23.91 25.27
C HIS A 37 0.70 -23.12 25.83
N PRO A 38 0.77 -22.87 27.15
CA PRO A 38 1.74 -21.93 27.68
C PRO A 38 3.04 -22.65 28.02
N ASP A 39 4.11 -22.39 27.27
CA ASP A 39 5.47 -22.70 27.73
C ASP A 39 6.16 -21.41 28.18
N THR A 40 6.14 -21.25 29.50
CA THR A 40 7.09 -20.45 30.25
C THR A 40 8.48 -21.05 30.11
N ASP A 41 9.46 -20.27 29.68
CA ASP A 41 10.84 -20.50 30.13
C ASP A 41 11.52 -19.16 30.36
N THR A 42 11.69 -18.89 31.65
CA THR A 42 12.64 -17.92 32.19
C THR A 42 14.00 -18.59 32.13
N ASP A 43 15.01 -17.95 31.53
CA ASP A 43 16.39 -18.39 31.72
C ASP A 43 17.27 -17.21 32.19
N PRO A 44 18.05 -17.38 33.28
CA PRO A 44 18.98 -16.39 33.79
C PRO A 44 20.35 -16.47 33.07
N ASP A 45 21.09 -15.38 33.15
CA ASP A 45 22.42 -15.16 32.56
C ASP A 45 23.47 -16.27 32.88
N THR A 46 24.51 -16.43 32.05
CA THR A 46 25.92 -16.04 32.34
C THR A 46 26.96 -16.69 31.37
N ASP A 47 27.70 -15.82 30.68
CA ASP A 47 29.11 -15.79 30.19
C ASP A 47 29.88 -16.90 29.41
N SER A 48 30.68 -16.35 28.46
CA SER A 48 32.04 -16.73 27.98
C SER A 48 32.17 -17.57 26.70
N ASP A 49 32.41 -16.92 25.55
CA ASP A 49 33.74 -16.96 24.88
C ASP A 49 33.76 -16.21 23.54
N GLU A 50 34.69 -15.26 23.46
CA GLU A 50 34.82 -14.23 22.44
C GLU A 50 35.90 -14.61 21.41
N SER A 51 35.50 -14.86 20.16
CA SER A 51 36.33 -14.63 18.94
C SER A 51 35.65 -15.03 17.62
N GLY A 52 34.48 -15.71 17.65
CA GLY A 52 33.65 -15.99 16.46
C GLY A 52 32.32 -15.21 16.38
N GLU A 53 32.01 -14.39 17.39
CA GLU A 53 30.62 -14.07 17.75
C GLU A 53 30.03 -12.82 17.07
N VAL A 54 30.86 -11.95 16.48
CA VAL A 54 30.38 -10.68 15.89
C VAL A 54 29.51 -10.93 14.65
N THR A 55 29.82 -11.96 13.86
CA THR A 55 29.02 -12.29 12.66
C THR A 55 27.76 -13.06 13.03
N THR A 56 27.82 -13.99 13.99
CA THR A 56 26.69 -14.84 14.41
C THR A 56 25.64 -14.05 15.20
N ARG A 57 26.04 -13.12 16.08
CA ARG A 57 25.13 -12.23 16.81
C ARG A 57 24.43 -11.22 15.89
N ALA A 58 25.14 -10.67 14.90
CA ALA A 58 24.55 -9.79 13.88
C ALA A 58 23.56 -10.52 12.96
N THR A 59 23.75 -11.83 12.73
CA THR A 59 22.83 -12.63 11.90
C THR A 59 21.59 -13.10 12.63
N ARG A 60 21.63 -13.36 13.96
CA ARG A 60 20.40 -13.50 14.78
C ARG A 60 19.58 -12.21 14.80
N ARG A 61 20.25 -11.05 14.77
CA ARG A 61 19.65 -9.70 14.76
C ARG A 61 19.13 -9.22 13.40
N ALA A 62 19.25 -10.00 12.32
CA ALA A 62 18.73 -9.59 11.02
C ALA A 62 17.19 -9.62 11.05
N GLY A 63 16.57 -8.44 10.98
CA GLY A 63 15.11 -8.29 10.96
C GLY A 63 14.44 -9.09 9.83
N PRO A 64 13.15 -9.42 9.98
CA PRO A 64 12.43 -10.36 9.11
C PRO A 64 12.45 -9.95 7.63
N ILE A 65 12.32 -8.66 7.30
CA ILE A 65 12.43 -8.15 5.90
C ILE A 65 13.80 -8.47 5.29
N ARG A 66 14.89 -8.33 6.06
CA ARG A 66 16.23 -8.60 5.55
C ARG A 66 16.41 -10.09 5.25
N ARG A 67 15.80 -10.96 6.06
CA ARG A 67 15.77 -12.40 5.80
C ARG A 67 14.93 -12.72 4.58
N ALA A 68 13.73 -12.15 4.45
CA ALA A 68 12.89 -12.26 3.25
C ALA A 68 13.66 -11.89 1.97
N ARG A 69 14.34 -10.73 1.96
CA ARG A 69 15.20 -10.32 0.83
C ARG A 69 16.27 -11.36 0.51
N LYS A 70 16.95 -11.90 1.53
CA LYS A 70 17.99 -12.92 1.34
C LYS A 70 17.40 -14.21 0.79
N THR A 71 16.24 -14.65 1.28
CA THR A 71 15.51 -15.83 0.77
C THR A 71 15.19 -15.67 -0.70
N VAL A 72 14.55 -14.56 -1.07
CA VAL A 72 14.19 -14.26 -2.46
C VAL A 72 15.42 -14.17 -3.34
N THR A 73 16.45 -13.44 -2.89
CA THR A 73 17.72 -13.34 -3.63
C THR A 73 18.37 -14.70 -3.81
N PHE A 74 18.36 -15.55 -2.78
CA PHE A 74 18.94 -16.89 -2.86
C PHE A 74 18.24 -17.73 -3.93
N ILE A 75 16.90 -17.76 -3.94
CA ILE A 75 16.12 -18.50 -4.94
C ILE A 75 16.39 -17.95 -6.35
N ARG A 76 16.35 -16.62 -6.53
CA ARG A 76 16.50 -16.00 -7.86
C ARG A 76 17.93 -15.97 -8.39
N LYS A 77 18.95 -16.18 -7.55
CA LYS A 77 20.37 -16.08 -7.96
C LYS A 77 20.78 -17.18 -8.95
N SER A 78 20.02 -18.27 -9.09
CA SER A 78 20.25 -19.30 -10.11
C SER A 78 18.95 -19.65 -10.82
N GLY A 79 19.00 -19.75 -12.16
CA GLY A 79 17.87 -20.25 -12.96
C GLY A 79 17.41 -21.63 -12.48
N GLN A 80 18.36 -22.54 -12.20
CA GLN A 80 18.05 -23.86 -11.68
C GLN A 80 17.25 -23.84 -10.36
N ARG A 81 17.55 -22.90 -9.45
CA ARG A 81 16.81 -22.78 -8.18
C ARG A 81 15.42 -22.20 -8.40
N CYS A 82 15.28 -21.29 -9.37
CA CYS A 82 13.99 -20.79 -9.80
C CYS A 82 13.14 -21.92 -10.39
N ASP A 83 13.69 -22.71 -11.31
CA ASP A 83 13.01 -23.83 -11.96
C ASP A 83 12.60 -24.90 -10.93
N GLN A 84 13.50 -25.24 -10.00
CA GLN A 84 13.18 -26.15 -8.89
C GLN A 84 12.01 -25.66 -8.03
N LEU A 85 11.91 -24.36 -7.74
CA LEU A 85 10.76 -23.83 -7.01
C LEU A 85 9.48 -23.96 -7.85
N LEU A 86 9.53 -23.65 -9.15
CA LEU A 86 8.39 -23.78 -10.05
C LEU A 86 7.92 -25.23 -10.17
N ASP A 87 8.85 -26.18 -10.25
CA ASP A 87 8.54 -27.61 -10.32
C ASP A 87 7.94 -28.11 -9.00
N ILE A 88 8.45 -27.66 -7.85
CA ILE A 88 7.81 -27.92 -6.55
C ILE A 88 6.35 -27.45 -6.56
N ILE A 89 6.07 -26.23 -7.05
CA ILE A 89 4.69 -25.69 -7.13
C ILE A 89 3.81 -26.59 -7.99
N LYS A 90 4.27 -26.99 -9.18
CA LYS A 90 3.53 -27.87 -10.09
C LYS A 90 3.28 -29.25 -9.48
N GLU A 91 4.29 -29.85 -8.86
CA GLU A 91 4.17 -31.14 -8.19
C GLU A 91 3.14 -31.05 -7.06
N GLY A 92 3.25 -30.06 -6.18
CA GLY A 92 2.29 -29.92 -5.09
C GLY A 92 0.88 -29.54 -5.55
N ASN A 93 0.72 -28.89 -6.70
CA ASN A 93 -0.60 -28.70 -7.33
C ASN A 93 -1.19 -30.04 -7.80
N THR A 94 -0.36 -30.90 -8.40
CA THR A 94 -0.76 -32.23 -8.88
C THR A 94 -1.14 -33.13 -7.71
N ASP A 95 -0.33 -33.10 -6.66
CA ASP A 95 -0.48 -33.95 -5.47
C ASP A 95 -1.45 -33.35 -4.42
N SER A 96 -2.04 -32.19 -4.70
CA SER A 96 -2.93 -31.45 -3.79
C SER A 96 -2.31 -31.17 -2.40
N LEU A 97 -1.01 -30.85 -2.37
CA LEU A 97 -0.24 -30.61 -1.14
C LEU A 97 -0.46 -29.22 -0.54
N TRP A 98 -0.96 -28.27 -1.33
CA TRP A 98 -1.13 -26.91 -0.87
C TRP A 98 -2.46 -26.72 -0.20
N THR A 99 -2.41 -26.00 0.92
CA THR A 99 -3.62 -25.64 1.65
C THR A 99 -3.77 -24.14 1.82
N GLN A 100 -5.01 -23.69 1.93
CA GLN A 100 -5.35 -22.34 2.35
C GLN A 100 -6.23 -22.41 3.59
N VAL A 101 -6.07 -21.45 4.49
CA VAL A 101 -6.94 -21.31 5.64
C VAL A 101 -8.18 -20.53 5.21
N VAL A 102 -9.35 -21.15 5.32
CA VAL A 102 -10.65 -20.54 5.05
C VAL A 102 -11.43 -20.51 6.35
N VAL A 103 -12.06 -19.37 6.65
CA VAL A 103 -12.93 -19.24 7.82
C VAL A 103 -14.33 -19.73 7.44
N ALA A 104 -14.72 -20.91 7.92
CA ALA A 104 -16.06 -21.46 7.75
C ALA A 104 -16.69 -21.67 9.13
N ASN A 105 -17.90 -21.15 9.34
CA ASN A 105 -18.63 -21.31 10.61
C ASN A 105 -17.82 -20.87 11.86
N ASN A 106 -17.10 -19.74 11.78
CA ASN A 106 -16.19 -19.25 12.83
C ASN A 106 -15.08 -20.24 13.25
N ARG A 107 -14.59 -21.07 12.33
CA ARG A 107 -13.41 -21.90 12.52
C ARG A 107 -12.49 -21.82 11.31
N ALA A 108 -11.19 -21.66 11.54
CA ALA A 108 -10.16 -21.91 10.55
C ALA A 108 -10.20 -23.37 10.09
N VAL A 109 -10.55 -23.59 8.83
CA VAL A 109 -10.46 -24.89 8.16
C VAL A 109 -9.38 -24.79 7.08
N SER A 110 -8.49 -25.78 7.06
CA SER A 110 -7.46 -25.90 6.03
C SER A 110 -8.03 -26.67 4.84
N GLU A 111 -8.25 -25.98 3.72
CA GLU A 111 -8.78 -26.56 2.49
C GLU A 111 -7.69 -26.68 1.41
N PRO A 112 -7.71 -27.71 0.57
CA PRO A 112 -6.79 -27.82 -0.58
C PRO A 112 -6.94 -26.62 -1.52
N THR A 113 -5.82 -26.10 -2.02
CA THR A 113 -5.79 -24.98 -2.96
C THR A 113 -4.81 -25.26 -4.10
N VAL A 114 -5.03 -24.61 -5.25
CA VAL A 114 -4.10 -24.69 -6.39
C VAL A 114 -3.38 -23.35 -6.48
N LEU A 115 -2.05 -23.39 -6.39
CA LEU A 115 -1.22 -22.19 -6.47
C LEU A 115 -0.91 -21.85 -7.93
N ALA A 116 -0.90 -20.56 -8.25
CA ALA A 116 -0.39 -20.09 -9.52
C ALA A 116 1.11 -20.45 -9.63
N VAL A 117 1.52 -20.94 -10.80
CA VAL A 117 2.92 -21.30 -11.07
C VAL A 117 3.72 -20.03 -11.34
N VAL A 118 4.18 -19.38 -10.27
CA VAL A 118 4.91 -18.11 -10.31
C VAL A 118 6.17 -18.18 -9.45
N THR A 119 7.19 -17.41 -9.82
CA THR A 119 8.41 -17.25 -9.02
C THR A 119 8.28 -16.10 -8.02
N VAL A 120 9.11 -16.14 -6.97
CA VAL A 120 9.29 -15.03 -6.02
C VAL A 120 9.70 -13.72 -6.71
N LEU A 121 9.17 -12.58 -6.25
CA LEU A 121 9.48 -11.23 -6.75
C LEU A 121 10.59 -10.55 -5.93
N PRO A 122 11.64 -9.98 -6.54
CA PRO A 122 12.70 -9.29 -5.82
C PRO A 122 12.28 -7.90 -5.37
N ASP A 123 12.88 -7.44 -4.28
CA ASP A 123 12.81 -6.04 -3.88
C ASP A 123 13.73 -5.18 -4.77
N VAL A 124 13.18 -4.13 -5.37
CA VAL A 124 13.82 -3.24 -6.34
C VAL A 124 13.95 -1.86 -5.71
N LYS A 125 15.19 -1.43 -5.41
CA LYS A 125 15.45 -0.18 -4.67
C LYS A 125 14.81 1.08 -5.26
N THR A 126 14.60 1.12 -6.57
CA THR A 126 14.05 2.29 -7.29
C THR A 126 12.53 2.31 -7.34
N GLN A 127 11.87 1.24 -6.92
CA GLN A 127 10.43 1.08 -6.98
C GLN A 127 9.84 1.14 -5.57
N TRP A 128 8.87 2.03 -5.35
CA TRP A 128 8.42 2.36 -3.99
C TRP A 128 7.55 1.26 -3.34
N ASP A 129 6.96 0.37 -4.13
CA ASP A 129 6.08 -0.74 -3.68
C ASP A 129 6.72 -2.13 -3.81
N SER A 130 7.98 -2.23 -4.23
CA SER A 130 8.65 -3.51 -4.46
C SER A 130 8.79 -4.36 -3.19
N VAL A 131 8.97 -3.72 -2.03
CA VAL A 131 9.01 -4.43 -0.74
C VAL A 131 7.66 -5.09 -0.46
N PHE A 132 6.56 -4.36 -0.67
CA PHE A 132 5.21 -4.89 -0.47
C PHE A 132 4.96 -6.11 -1.37
N TYR A 133 5.24 -5.98 -2.68
CA TYR A 133 5.05 -7.09 -3.61
C TYR A 133 5.98 -8.28 -3.33
N MET A 134 7.23 -8.04 -2.93
CA MET A 134 8.14 -9.10 -2.49
C MET A 134 7.55 -9.85 -1.30
N LEU A 135 7.05 -9.14 -0.28
CA LEU A 135 6.48 -9.76 0.92
C LEU A 135 5.22 -10.55 0.61
N ARG A 136 4.27 -9.94 -0.10
CA ARG A 136 3.01 -10.58 -0.51
C ARG A 136 3.25 -11.84 -1.34
N CYS A 137 4.16 -11.77 -2.31
CA CYS A 137 4.53 -12.91 -3.14
C CYS A 137 5.22 -14.02 -2.32
N LEU A 138 6.16 -13.66 -1.44
CA LEU A 138 6.87 -14.62 -0.60
C LEU A 138 5.92 -15.32 0.39
N ARG A 139 4.96 -14.59 0.95
CA ARG A 139 3.88 -15.09 1.80
C ARG A 139 2.96 -16.05 1.05
N TYR A 140 2.51 -15.67 -0.13
CA TYR A 140 1.70 -16.52 -1.01
C TYR A 140 2.40 -17.85 -1.31
N LEU A 141 3.72 -17.81 -1.50
CA LEU A 141 4.54 -18.99 -1.77
C LEU A 141 5.14 -19.65 -0.51
N LYS A 142 4.63 -19.37 0.69
CA LYS A 142 5.20 -19.87 1.97
C LYS A 142 5.43 -21.39 1.96
N GLN A 143 4.40 -22.18 1.61
CA GLN A 143 4.48 -23.65 1.62
C GLN A 143 5.49 -24.18 0.57
N PRO A 144 5.43 -23.78 -0.72
CA PRO A 144 6.46 -24.14 -1.70
C PRO A 144 7.88 -23.74 -1.30
N VAL A 145 8.05 -22.56 -0.70
CA VAL A 145 9.37 -22.07 -0.26
C VAL A 145 9.92 -22.92 0.89
N ILE A 146 9.08 -23.27 1.89
CA ILE A 146 9.49 -24.18 2.97
C ILE A 146 9.91 -25.52 2.37
N GLN A 147 9.09 -26.10 1.48
CA GLN A 147 9.39 -27.36 0.81
C GLN A 147 10.65 -27.31 -0.05
N PHE A 148 10.91 -26.17 -0.71
CA PHE A 148 12.15 -25.92 -1.44
C PHE A 148 13.37 -26.04 -0.52
N PHE A 149 13.36 -25.41 0.66
CA PHE A 149 14.49 -25.52 1.60
C PHE A 149 14.58 -26.90 2.26
N THR A 150 13.48 -27.64 2.39
CA THR A 150 13.50 -29.02 2.90
C THR A 150 14.08 -30.00 1.89
N ARG A 151 13.77 -29.85 0.59
CA ARG A 151 14.19 -30.79 -0.46
C ARG A 151 15.57 -30.48 -1.04
N ASN A 152 15.96 -29.21 -1.07
CA ASN A 152 17.15 -28.80 -1.80
C ASN A 152 18.41 -28.94 -0.95
N ARG A 153 19.39 -29.74 -1.40
CA ARG A 153 20.65 -29.93 -0.67
C ARG A 153 21.45 -28.64 -0.55
N ASP A 154 21.31 -27.72 -1.51
CA ASP A 154 21.96 -26.41 -1.47
C ASP A 154 21.35 -25.48 -0.41
N ALA A 155 20.20 -25.84 0.17
CA ALA A 155 19.62 -25.15 1.32
C ALA A 155 20.57 -25.13 2.52
N CYS A 156 21.47 -26.12 2.65
CA CYS A 156 22.46 -26.14 3.73
C CYS A 156 23.43 -24.93 3.66
N LEU A 157 23.59 -24.33 2.47
CA LEU A 157 24.40 -23.13 2.27
C LEU A 157 23.63 -21.84 2.68
N PHE A 158 22.32 -21.93 2.90
CA PHE A 158 21.48 -20.79 3.26
C PHE A 158 21.47 -20.56 4.77
N ARG A 159 22.29 -19.60 5.22
CA ARG A 159 22.51 -19.30 6.65
C ARG A 159 21.38 -18.52 7.34
N HIS A 160 20.27 -18.24 6.65
CA HIS A 160 19.23 -17.32 7.15
C HIS A 160 17.79 -17.80 6.90
N PRO A 161 17.44 -19.03 7.29
CA PRO A 161 16.08 -19.54 7.11
C PRO A 161 15.04 -18.63 7.79
N LEU A 162 13.85 -18.60 7.21
CA LEU A 162 12.67 -17.97 7.78
C LEU A 162 11.98 -18.98 8.70
N GLU A 163 12.11 -18.75 10.01
CA GLU A 163 11.41 -19.50 11.05
C GLU A 163 9.95 -19.02 11.20
N ASN A 164 9.11 -19.78 11.91
CA ASN A 164 7.68 -19.48 12.07
C ASN A 164 7.42 -18.06 12.57
N HIS A 165 8.15 -17.62 13.61
CA HIS A 165 8.01 -16.25 14.14
C HIS A 165 8.40 -15.16 13.11
N HIS A 166 9.30 -15.46 12.17
CA HIS A 166 9.62 -14.53 11.09
C HIS A 166 8.44 -14.41 10.12
N TRP A 167 7.74 -15.51 9.81
CA TRP A 167 6.57 -15.49 8.93
C TRP A 167 5.43 -14.65 9.52
N SER A 168 5.14 -14.78 10.82
CA SER A 168 4.12 -13.95 11.49
C SER A 168 4.47 -12.47 11.42
N ARG A 169 5.75 -12.11 11.65
CA ARG A 169 6.20 -10.72 11.50
C ARG A 169 6.14 -10.21 10.07
N LEU A 170 6.40 -11.06 9.08
CA LEU A 170 6.27 -10.68 7.67
C LEU A 170 4.82 -10.44 7.27
N GLU A 171 3.89 -11.21 7.81
CA GLU A 171 2.44 -11.00 7.64
C GLU A 171 1.99 -9.67 8.22
N LEU A 172 2.42 -9.34 9.44
CA LEU A 172 2.17 -8.03 10.03
C LEU A 172 2.76 -6.88 9.18
N MET A 173 3.97 -7.05 8.67
CA MET A 173 4.62 -6.03 7.83
C MET A 173 3.94 -5.87 6.47
N GLU A 174 3.49 -6.96 5.86
CA GLU A 174 2.67 -6.95 4.64
C GLU A 174 1.39 -6.13 4.88
N LEU A 175 0.72 -6.38 6.01
CA LEU A 175 -0.51 -5.68 6.39
C LEU A 175 -0.31 -4.17 6.56
N ILE A 176 0.75 -3.77 7.28
CA ILE A 176 1.07 -2.35 7.50
C ILE A 176 1.36 -1.64 6.16
N LEU A 177 2.13 -2.30 5.28
CA LEU A 177 2.51 -1.76 3.97
C LEU A 177 1.35 -1.77 2.96
N GLN A 178 0.32 -2.58 3.19
CA GLN A 178 -0.86 -2.63 2.33
C GLN A 178 -1.61 -1.29 2.28
N GLN A 179 -1.70 -0.58 3.41
CA GLN A 179 -2.42 0.71 3.50
C GLN A 179 -1.84 1.79 2.56
N PRO A 180 -0.54 2.14 2.63
CA PRO A 180 0.04 3.10 1.70
C PRO A 180 0.09 2.56 0.26
N HIS A 181 0.24 1.24 0.06
CA HIS A 181 0.22 0.64 -1.28
C HIS A 181 -1.13 0.85 -1.98
N ILE A 182 -2.25 0.70 -1.27
CA ILE A 182 -3.57 0.96 -1.84
C ILE A 182 -3.69 2.42 -2.26
N VAL A 183 -3.35 3.35 -1.38
CA VAL A 183 -3.42 4.78 -1.70
C VAL A 183 -2.58 5.10 -2.92
N GLN A 184 -1.33 4.64 -2.96
CA GLN A 184 -0.44 4.84 -4.11
C GLN A 184 -1.01 4.22 -5.39
N THR A 185 -1.51 2.99 -5.34
CA THR A 185 -2.07 2.31 -6.52
C THR A 185 -3.28 3.04 -7.05
N VAL A 186 -4.21 3.38 -6.16
CA VAL A 186 -5.45 4.09 -6.48
C VAL A 186 -5.14 5.47 -7.07
N MET A 187 -4.24 6.23 -6.45
CA MET A 187 -3.78 7.51 -6.98
C MET A 187 -3.02 7.38 -8.31
N SER A 188 -2.30 6.28 -8.55
CA SER A 188 -1.54 6.08 -9.78
C SER A 188 -2.38 5.54 -10.93
N SER A 189 -3.53 4.92 -10.66
CA SER A 189 -4.44 4.36 -11.67
C SER A 189 -5.38 5.39 -12.30
N GLU A 190 -5.46 6.58 -11.72
CA GLU A 190 -6.38 7.62 -12.15
C GLU A 190 -5.87 8.34 -13.41
N ASN A 191 -6.78 8.50 -14.37
CA ASN A 191 -6.50 9.22 -15.63
C ASN A 191 -6.79 10.72 -15.54
N THR A 192 -7.26 11.20 -14.38
CA THR A 192 -7.64 12.60 -14.13
C THR A 192 -6.74 13.22 -13.05
N PRO A 193 -6.60 14.56 -12.97
CA PRO A 193 -5.70 15.19 -12.02
C PRO A 193 -6.07 14.86 -10.56
N ILE A 194 -5.25 14.03 -9.90
CA ILE A 194 -5.45 13.49 -8.55
C ILE A 194 -5.15 14.51 -7.44
N LEU A 195 -4.72 15.74 -7.77
CA LEU A 195 -4.32 16.71 -6.74
C LEU A 195 -5.44 16.98 -5.72
N SER A 196 -6.70 16.96 -6.16
CA SER A 196 -7.88 17.09 -5.30
C SER A 196 -8.10 15.90 -4.35
N GLY A 197 -7.62 14.71 -4.68
CA GLY A 197 -7.77 13.50 -3.87
C GLY A 197 -6.61 13.25 -2.90
N ALA A 198 -5.51 14.02 -3.01
CA ALA A 198 -4.30 13.79 -2.24
C ALA A 198 -4.49 13.96 -0.73
N ILE A 199 -5.11 15.07 -0.29
CA ILE A 199 -5.41 15.31 1.13
C ILE A 199 -6.35 14.22 1.68
N PRO A 200 -7.52 13.96 1.05
CA PRO A 200 -8.43 12.90 1.51
C PRO A 200 -7.76 11.52 1.59
N ALA A 201 -6.97 11.14 0.59
CA ALA A 201 -6.29 9.85 0.57
C ALA A 201 -5.26 9.73 1.70
N PHE A 202 -4.53 10.81 2.00
CA PHE A 202 -3.59 10.86 3.11
C PHE A 202 -4.28 10.73 4.46
N GLU A 203 -5.33 11.49 4.70
CA GLU A 203 -6.10 11.42 5.94
C GLU A 203 -6.65 10.00 6.17
N LEU A 204 -7.13 9.35 5.11
CA LEU A 204 -7.76 8.04 5.19
C LEU A 204 -6.78 6.92 5.53
N PHE A 205 -5.59 6.86 4.92
CA PHE A 205 -4.60 5.84 5.33
C PHE A 205 -4.01 6.15 6.71
N MET A 206 -3.82 7.43 7.06
CA MET A 206 -3.33 7.80 8.39
C MET A 206 -4.36 7.44 9.46
N ALA A 207 -5.65 7.60 9.18
CA ALA A 207 -6.72 7.12 10.05
C ALA A 207 -6.70 5.59 10.20
N SER A 208 -6.50 4.84 9.10
CA SER A 208 -6.33 3.38 9.15
C SER A 208 -5.13 2.97 10.02
N TRP A 209 -3.98 3.63 9.85
CA TRP A 209 -2.80 3.41 10.69
C TRP A 209 -3.05 3.72 12.17
N ARG A 210 -3.77 4.79 12.49
CA ARG A 210 -4.16 5.11 13.87
C ARG A 210 -5.13 4.06 14.44
N ALA A 211 -6.09 3.58 13.65
CA ALA A 211 -7.01 2.53 14.05
C ALA A 211 -6.26 1.22 14.38
N MET A 212 -5.30 0.81 13.55
CA MET A 212 -4.45 -0.37 13.81
C MET A 212 -3.58 -0.23 15.08
N VAL A 213 -3.20 0.99 15.47
CA VAL A 213 -2.47 1.23 16.74
C VAL A 213 -3.41 1.23 17.94
N ALA A 214 -4.67 1.59 17.75
CA ALA A 214 -5.69 1.63 18.80
C ALA A 214 -6.36 0.26 19.04
N ASP A 215 -6.17 -0.68 18.12
CA ASP A 215 -6.70 -2.03 18.20
C ASP A 215 -6.03 -2.81 19.35
N PRO A 216 -6.79 -3.32 20.34
CA PRO A 216 -6.24 -4.09 21.45
C PRO A 216 -5.78 -5.51 21.05
N ASP A 217 -6.24 -6.04 19.92
CA ASP A 217 -6.02 -7.44 19.52
C ASP A 217 -4.71 -7.62 18.73
N LEU A 218 -4.28 -6.57 18.00
CA LEU A 218 -2.95 -6.50 17.42
C LEU A 218 -1.92 -6.37 18.55
N GLU A 219 -0.78 -7.05 18.45
CA GLU A 219 0.38 -6.89 19.35
C GLU A 219 0.78 -5.40 19.43
N ALA A 220 0.12 -4.66 20.33
CA ALA A 220 0.04 -3.20 20.25
C ALA A 220 1.44 -2.58 20.39
N LYS A 221 2.36 -3.31 21.03
CA LYS A 221 3.75 -2.92 21.20
C LYS A 221 4.61 -3.16 19.97
N GLU A 222 4.42 -4.25 19.20
CA GLU A 222 5.18 -4.47 17.96
C GLU A 222 4.62 -3.62 16.81
N VAL A 223 3.31 -3.57 16.62
CA VAL A 223 2.67 -2.77 15.56
C VAL A 223 3.01 -1.29 15.69
N LYS A 224 2.90 -0.73 16.90
CA LYS A 224 3.20 0.68 17.17
C LYS A 224 4.65 1.06 16.86
N LYS A 225 5.62 0.16 17.08
CA LYS A 225 7.04 0.41 16.74
C LYS A 225 7.25 0.63 15.24
N PHE A 226 6.44 -0.01 14.40
CA PHE A 226 6.55 0.10 12.95
C PHE A 226 5.67 1.23 12.39
N ILE A 227 4.46 1.40 12.90
CA ILE A 227 3.51 2.41 12.40
C ILE A 227 3.91 3.83 12.83
N GLN A 228 4.39 4.03 14.07
CA GLN A 228 4.65 5.38 14.58
C GLN A 228 5.66 6.16 13.74
N PRO A 229 6.83 5.62 13.35
CA PRO A 229 7.76 6.34 12.46
C PRO A 229 7.14 6.64 11.08
N GLY A 230 6.28 5.73 10.59
CA GLY A 230 5.52 5.95 9.36
C GLY A 230 4.55 7.11 9.48
N LEU A 231 3.78 7.18 10.57
CA LEU A 231 2.88 8.28 10.89
C LEU A 231 3.64 9.61 11.04
N ASP A 232 4.81 9.62 11.68
CA ASP A 232 5.60 10.84 11.84
C ASP A 232 6.03 11.40 10.47
N ILE A 233 6.44 10.52 9.55
CA ILE A 233 6.76 10.88 8.17
C ILE A 233 5.50 11.35 7.43
N ALA A 234 4.38 10.63 7.56
CA ALA A 234 3.12 10.98 6.91
C ALA A 234 2.63 12.37 7.37
N ASN A 235 2.66 12.66 8.69
CA ASN A 235 2.33 13.96 9.25
C ASN A 235 3.24 15.07 8.69
N LYS A 236 4.55 14.80 8.56
CA LYS A 236 5.49 15.76 7.98
C LYS A 236 5.11 16.12 6.54
N TYR A 237 4.71 15.15 5.72
CA TYR A 237 4.26 15.42 4.35
C TYR A 237 2.88 16.06 4.32
N TYR A 238 1.97 15.65 5.21
CA TYR A 238 0.66 16.26 5.34
C TYR A 238 0.74 17.75 5.66
N ASN A 239 1.61 18.14 6.61
CA ASN A 239 1.84 19.54 6.93
C ASN A 239 2.34 20.35 5.73
N ARG A 240 3.14 19.75 4.84
CA ARG A 240 3.60 20.40 3.61
C ARG A 240 2.48 20.64 2.60
N PHE A 241 1.41 19.85 2.63
CA PHE A 241 0.23 20.14 1.80
C PHE A 241 -0.43 21.45 2.23
N GLY A 242 -0.39 21.77 3.53
CA GLY A 242 -0.86 23.04 4.08
C GLY A 242 -0.06 24.26 3.62
N ASP A 243 1.19 24.08 3.18
CA ASP A 243 2.04 25.18 2.69
C ASP A 243 1.61 25.68 1.30
N THR A 244 0.79 24.92 0.57
CA THR A 244 0.41 25.25 -0.82
C THR A 244 -1.09 25.27 -1.02
N ASN A 245 -1.61 26.41 -1.48
CA ASN A 245 -3.03 26.62 -1.77
C ASN A 245 -3.57 25.70 -2.89
N ALA A 246 -2.68 25.15 -3.73
CA ALA A 246 -3.02 24.32 -4.88
C ALA A 246 -3.89 23.10 -4.53
N TYR A 247 -3.70 22.48 -3.36
CA TYR A 247 -4.51 21.33 -2.95
C TYR A 247 -5.96 21.72 -2.66
N ILE A 248 -6.17 22.80 -1.90
CA ILE A 248 -7.50 23.32 -1.57
C ILE A 248 -8.22 23.81 -2.83
N ILE A 249 -7.51 24.54 -3.69
CA ILE A 249 -8.05 25.02 -4.97
C ILE A 249 -8.42 23.84 -5.88
N ALA A 250 -7.55 22.82 -5.99
CA ALA A 250 -7.85 21.63 -6.78
C ALA A 250 -9.06 20.86 -6.24
N MET A 251 -9.20 20.73 -4.92
CA MET A 251 -10.39 20.17 -4.28
C MET A 251 -11.66 20.94 -4.64
N PHE A 252 -11.61 22.29 -4.58
CA PHE A 252 -12.73 23.15 -4.94
C PHE A 252 -13.14 22.99 -6.41
N ILE A 253 -12.18 23.00 -7.34
CA ILE A 253 -12.43 22.86 -8.78
C ILE A 253 -13.04 21.49 -9.11
N ASN A 254 -12.68 20.45 -8.35
CA ASN A 254 -13.22 19.12 -8.58
C ASN A 254 -14.70 19.04 -8.18
N PRO A 255 -15.63 18.85 -9.14
CA PRO A 255 -17.06 18.89 -8.88
C PRO A 255 -17.57 17.76 -7.96
N SER A 256 -16.80 16.68 -7.80
CA SER A 256 -17.15 15.53 -6.95
C SER A 256 -16.71 15.66 -5.51
N ILE A 257 -15.77 16.55 -5.21
CA ILE A 257 -15.19 16.71 -3.86
C ILE A 257 -15.56 18.09 -3.30
N ARG A 258 -15.35 19.14 -4.09
CA ARG A 258 -15.60 20.55 -3.73
C ARG A 258 -15.16 20.86 -2.29
N PHE A 259 -16.07 21.38 -1.48
CA PHE A 259 -15.90 21.59 -0.03
C PHE A 259 -16.57 20.48 0.81
N GLU A 260 -17.13 19.45 0.18
CA GLU A 260 -17.89 18.41 0.89
C GLU A 260 -17.01 17.62 1.85
N TRP A 261 -15.79 17.28 1.40
CA TRP A 261 -14.80 16.62 2.26
C TRP A 261 -14.37 17.50 3.44
N ILE A 262 -14.03 18.77 3.18
CA ILE A 262 -13.58 19.72 4.21
C ILE A 262 -14.70 19.95 5.24
N LYS A 263 -15.95 20.10 4.78
CA LYS A 263 -17.11 20.28 5.66
C LYS A 263 -17.36 19.07 6.57
N GLN A 264 -17.04 17.86 6.11
CA GLN A 264 -17.27 16.62 6.87
C GLN A 264 -16.12 16.27 7.82
N ASN A 265 -14.87 16.58 7.43
CA ASN A 265 -13.68 16.10 8.14
C ASN A 265 -12.91 17.18 8.88
N TRP A 266 -13.08 18.46 8.55
CA TRP A 266 -12.31 19.57 9.13
C TRP A 266 -13.17 20.42 10.08
N PRO A 267 -12.57 21.09 11.08
CA PRO A 267 -13.27 22.05 11.92
C PRO A 267 -13.86 23.22 11.10
N GLU A 268 -14.98 23.78 11.55
CA GLU A 268 -15.67 24.87 10.85
C GLU A 268 -14.77 26.11 10.64
N ALA A 269 -13.85 26.37 11.56
CA ALA A 269 -12.87 27.46 11.43
C ALA A 269 -11.97 27.31 10.20
N GLU A 270 -11.54 26.09 9.88
CA GLU A 270 -10.69 25.80 8.73
C GLU A 270 -11.48 25.82 7.42
N LEU A 271 -12.77 25.43 7.45
CA LEU A 271 -13.66 25.58 6.31
C LEU A 271 -13.84 27.06 5.91
N VAL A 272 -14.00 27.96 6.89
CA VAL A 272 -14.10 29.40 6.63
C VAL A 272 -12.80 29.94 6.02
N GLN A 273 -11.65 29.51 6.51
CA GLN A 273 -10.35 29.88 5.95
C GLN A 273 -10.18 29.37 4.51
N ALA A 274 -10.53 28.11 4.24
CA ALA A 274 -10.47 27.52 2.90
C ALA A 274 -11.37 28.27 1.91
N ARG A 275 -12.58 28.67 2.32
CA ARG A 275 -13.48 29.49 1.49
C ARG A 275 -12.90 30.87 1.20
N LYS A 276 -12.39 31.55 2.22
CA LYS A 276 -11.77 32.87 2.05
C LYS A 276 -10.60 32.81 1.07
N LEU A 277 -9.74 31.80 1.21
CA LEU A 277 -8.60 31.57 0.34
C LEU A 277 -9.00 31.35 -1.12
N VAL A 278 -10.07 30.59 -1.37
CA VAL A 278 -10.58 30.38 -2.74
C VAL A 278 -11.14 31.68 -3.33
N LEU A 279 -11.88 32.47 -2.55
CA LEU A 279 -12.40 33.76 -3.01
C LEU A 279 -11.27 34.74 -3.36
N GLU A 280 -10.29 34.89 -2.47
CA GLU A 280 -9.11 35.76 -2.70
C GLU A 280 -8.36 35.37 -3.99
N LYS A 281 -8.24 34.06 -4.26
CA LYS A 281 -7.58 33.57 -5.47
C LYS A 281 -8.41 33.72 -6.75
N LEU A 282 -9.73 33.73 -6.64
CA LEU A 282 -10.61 34.04 -7.77
C LEU A 282 -10.60 35.54 -8.09
N GLU A 283 -10.59 36.39 -7.06
CA GLU A 283 -10.47 37.85 -7.21
C GLU A 283 -9.14 38.22 -7.91
N GLU A 284 -8.00 37.66 -7.47
CA GLU A 284 -6.69 37.86 -8.12
C GLU A 284 -6.72 37.48 -9.62
N TYR A 285 -7.38 36.36 -9.95
CA TYR A 285 -7.53 35.91 -11.34
C TYR A 285 -8.43 36.83 -12.18
N GLU A 286 -9.51 37.36 -11.61
CA GLU A 286 -10.40 38.32 -12.27
C GLU A 286 -9.70 39.66 -12.55
N GLU A 287 -8.84 40.11 -11.63
CA GLU A 287 -8.03 41.32 -11.80
C GLU A 287 -6.96 41.16 -12.90
N ASP A 288 -6.26 40.01 -12.93
CA ASP A 288 -5.24 39.72 -13.95
C ASP A 288 -5.84 39.59 -15.35
N THR A 289 -6.98 38.90 -15.47
CA THR A 289 -7.68 38.77 -16.76
C THR A 289 -8.19 40.12 -17.30
N SER A 290 -8.60 41.02 -16.40
CA SER A 290 -9.02 42.37 -16.77
C SER A 290 -7.86 43.27 -17.23
N GLN A 291 -6.63 43.03 -16.77
CA GLN A 291 -5.42 43.77 -17.18
C GLN A 291 -4.85 43.26 -18.51
N ASP A 292 -4.95 41.95 -18.78
CA ASP A 292 -4.59 41.35 -20.07
C ASP A 292 -5.49 41.84 -21.21
N ASP A 293 -6.80 42.01 -20.95
CA ASP A 293 -7.75 42.56 -21.92
C ASP A 293 -7.55 44.07 -22.18
N ALA A 294 -6.94 44.80 -21.25
CA ALA A 294 -6.63 46.23 -21.41
C ALA A 294 -5.31 46.50 -22.17
N SER A 295 -4.38 45.52 -22.20
CA SER A 295 -3.04 45.66 -22.80
C SER A 295 -2.86 44.86 -24.10
N GLY A 296 -3.76 43.92 -24.39
CA GLY A 296 -3.73 43.09 -25.59
C GLY A 296 -4.82 43.46 -26.59
N SER A 297 -4.43 44.00 -27.75
CA SER A 297 -5.17 43.79 -29.00
C SER A 297 -5.18 42.29 -29.32
N SER A 298 -6.03 41.52 -28.63
CA SER A 298 -6.27 40.12 -28.96
C SER A 298 -7.59 40.04 -29.73
N SER A 299 -7.45 39.82 -31.03
CA SER A 299 -8.57 39.63 -31.95
C SER A 299 -9.44 38.45 -31.48
N PRO A 300 -10.77 38.42 -31.73
CA PRO A 300 -11.71 37.36 -31.30
C PRO A 300 -11.36 35.93 -31.75
N THR A 301 -10.26 35.78 -32.49
CA THR A 301 -9.76 34.56 -33.08
C THR A 301 -9.18 33.59 -32.06
N ALA A 302 -8.64 34.03 -30.91
CA ALA A 302 -8.00 33.14 -29.93
C ALA A 302 -9.00 32.25 -29.15
N LEU A 303 -10.12 32.83 -28.69
CA LEU A 303 -11.20 32.09 -28.03
C LEU A 303 -11.93 31.15 -29.01
N ALA A 304 -12.08 31.59 -30.28
CA ALA A 304 -12.60 30.76 -31.35
C ALA A 304 -11.66 29.59 -31.69
N GLN A 305 -10.34 29.80 -31.69
CA GLN A 305 -9.34 28.76 -31.92
C GLN A 305 -9.20 27.77 -30.75
N ALA A 306 -9.34 28.22 -29.50
CA ALA A 306 -9.39 27.36 -28.32
C ALA A 306 -10.67 26.49 -28.31
N THR A 307 -11.81 27.09 -28.67
CA THR A 307 -13.09 26.38 -28.82
C THR A 307 -13.08 25.42 -30.02
N GLN A 308 -12.40 25.77 -31.12
CA GLN A 308 -12.18 24.86 -32.25
C GLN A 308 -11.23 23.71 -31.90
N ARG A 309 -10.14 23.96 -31.15
CA ARG A 309 -9.23 22.91 -30.68
C ARG A 309 -9.91 21.92 -29.74
N TYR A 310 -10.77 22.39 -28.83
CA TYR A 310 -11.58 21.53 -27.95
C TYR A 310 -12.63 20.71 -28.73
N ARG A 311 -13.25 21.29 -29.76
CA ARG A 311 -14.19 20.57 -30.63
C ARG A 311 -13.49 19.56 -31.55
N PHE A 312 -12.25 19.82 -31.98
CA PHE A 312 -11.48 18.91 -32.84
C PHE A 312 -10.97 17.69 -32.05
N THR A 313 -10.52 17.87 -30.81
CA THR A 313 -10.09 16.75 -29.95
C THR A 313 -11.25 15.83 -29.58
N GLN A 314 -12.43 16.37 -29.28
CA GLN A 314 -13.66 15.58 -29.08
C GLN A 314 -14.08 14.76 -30.32
N LYS A 315 -13.93 15.32 -31.53
CA LYS A 315 -14.27 14.61 -32.78
C LYS A 315 -13.24 13.53 -33.14
N SER A 316 -11.97 13.71 -32.77
CA SER A 316 -10.91 12.70 -32.97
C SER A 316 -11.03 11.50 -32.03
N LEU A 317 -11.50 11.71 -30.79
CA LEU A 317 -11.75 10.64 -29.82
C LEU A 317 -12.98 9.77 -30.20
N ASN A 318 -13.98 10.36 -30.85
CA ASN A 318 -15.17 9.63 -31.30
C ASN A 318 -14.98 8.87 -32.63
N PHE A 319 -13.93 9.16 -33.41
CA PHE A 319 -13.64 8.44 -34.66
C PHE A 319 -12.74 7.20 -34.43
N SER A 320 -12.09 7.09 -33.27
CA SER A 320 -11.24 5.93 -32.90
C SER A 320 -11.99 4.84 -32.12
N ALA A 321 -13.27 5.04 -31.78
CA ALA A 321 -14.10 4.09 -31.03
C ALA A 321 -15.17 3.41 -31.90
N GLY A 322 -15.09 3.55 -33.22
CA GLY A 322 -16.01 2.95 -34.18
C GLY A 322 -15.29 2.51 -35.44
N ASN A 323 -14.54 1.42 -35.33
CA ASN A 323 -14.25 0.43 -36.39
C ASN A 323 -13.60 -0.79 -35.74
#